data_AF-A0A8S1W232-F1
#
_entry.id   AF-A0A8S1W232-F1
#
_cell.length_a   1.000
_cell.length_b   1.000
_cell.length_c   1.000
_cell.angle_alpha   90.00
_cell.angle_beta   90.00
_cell.angle_gamma   90.00
#
_symmetry.space_group_name_H-M   'P 1'
#
loop_
_entity.id
_entity.type
_entity.pdbx_description
1 polymer ?
#
loop_
_entity_poly.entity_id
_entity_poly.type
_entity_poly.pdbx_seq_one_letter_code
_entity_poly.pdbx_strand_id
1 'polypeptide(L)'
;MGNNLCFQTGERSSQFPQLLLKYEIENCEIALTAGPVENEDVECLVIPTDSGYTNIKQSDRPNFKQINEKCVYVAGSKKRKSQIFAVVMDKNYAVKNDDGEDEKQTIYAVVQEALKLAEQKQMKSVGFPVFESKDHTTSATIMLMAIKLTITEQKIKSLKRIAITLDHIEQVSSFKWVFQQVFKGSEQLRYSRTYSSSINTQIDSISIENLKSKVKSNTKEETP
;
A
#
# COMPACT_ATOMS: atom_id res chain seq x y z
N MET A 1 13.26 18.66 21.64
CA MET A 1 12.18 19.44 20.98
C MET A 1 11.05 18.46 20.68
N GLY A 2 9.95 18.59 21.42
CA GLY A 2 8.85 17.63 21.39
C GLY A 2 7.83 17.98 20.32
N ASN A 3 7.28 16.93 19.70
CA ASN A 3 5.95 16.97 19.10
C ASN A 3 5.11 15.89 19.80
N ASN A 4 4.50 16.28 20.92
CA ASN A 4 3.39 15.54 21.50
C ASN A 4 2.15 15.88 20.67
N LEU A 5 1.81 15.03 19.70
CA LEU A 5 0.47 15.04 19.14
C LEU A 5 -0.45 14.33 20.13
N CYS A 6 -1.17 15.16 20.88
CA CYS A 6 -2.24 14.77 21.77
C CYS A 6 -3.27 13.95 20.99
N PHE A 7 -3.39 12.67 21.29
CA PHE A 7 -4.70 12.02 21.20
C PHE A 7 -5.61 12.80 22.15
N GLN A 8 -6.60 13.51 21.62
CA GLN A 8 -7.69 13.98 22.46
C GLN A 8 -8.37 12.73 23.01
N THR A 9 -8.07 12.39 24.26
CA THR A 9 -8.91 11.56 25.13
C THR A 9 -10.18 12.34 25.46
N GLY A 10 -10.96 12.61 24.42
CA GLY A 10 -12.27 13.23 24.50
C GLY A 10 -13.21 12.38 23.67
N GLU A 11 -14.22 11.82 24.32
CA GLU A 11 -15.34 11.08 23.75
C GLU A 11 -16.17 11.97 22.80
N ARG A 12 -15.58 12.32 21.67
CA ARG A 12 -16.28 12.70 20.45
C ARG A 12 -15.65 11.88 19.36
N SER A 13 -16.05 10.61 19.28
CA SER A 13 -15.88 9.82 18.08
C SER A 13 -16.56 10.58 16.94
N SER A 14 -15.77 11.37 16.21
CA SER A 14 -16.19 11.94 14.93
C SER A 14 -16.76 10.78 14.12
N GLN A 15 -18.02 10.90 13.67
CA GLN A 15 -18.58 9.89 12.76
C GLN A 15 -17.72 9.76 11.50
N PHE A 16 -17.01 10.83 11.11
CA PHE A 16 -16.17 10.85 9.93
C PHE A 16 -14.71 10.50 10.23
N PRO A 17 -14.04 9.76 9.34
CA PRO A 17 -12.61 9.52 9.44
C PRO A 17 -11.79 10.81 9.50
N GLN A 18 -10.79 10.84 10.37
CA GLN A 18 -9.87 11.96 10.53
C GLN A 18 -8.72 11.85 9.55
N LEU A 19 -8.44 12.92 8.78
CA LEU A 19 -7.26 12.97 7.90
C LEU A 19 -5.96 12.95 8.71
N LEU A 20 -5.06 12.01 8.37
CA LEU A 20 -3.74 11.86 8.97
C LEU A 20 -2.64 12.42 8.06
N LEU A 21 -2.62 11.97 6.81
CA LEU A 21 -1.64 12.37 5.79
C LEU A 21 -2.36 12.47 4.44
N LYS A 22 -1.80 13.30 3.55
CA LYS A 22 -2.22 13.35 2.15
C LYS A 22 -1.03 13.55 1.22
N TYR A 23 -1.20 13.12 -0.02
CA TYR A 23 -0.26 13.32 -1.11
C TYR A 23 -1.02 13.44 -2.43
N GLU A 24 -0.54 14.28 -3.34
CA GLU A 24 -1.16 14.45 -4.66
C GLU A 24 -0.24 13.86 -5.73
N ILE A 25 -0.79 12.99 -6.58
CA ILE A 25 -0.07 12.33 -7.67
C ILE A 25 -0.95 12.28 -8.92
N GLU A 26 -0.47 12.83 -10.03
CA GLU A 26 -1.17 12.84 -11.33
C GLU A 26 -2.64 13.31 -11.27
N ASN A 27 -2.94 14.32 -10.45
CA ASN A 27 -4.29 14.85 -10.16
C ASN A 27 -5.22 13.86 -9.41
N CYS A 28 -4.63 12.95 -8.65
CA CYS A 28 -5.31 12.07 -7.71
C CYS A 28 -4.78 12.32 -6.29
N GLU A 29 -5.67 12.63 -5.34
CA GLU A 29 -5.34 12.75 -3.93
C GLU A 29 -5.30 11.37 -3.29
N ILE A 30 -4.17 11.02 -2.68
CA ILE A 30 -4.03 9.84 -1.81
C ILE A 30 -4.11 10.33 -0.37
N ALA A 31 -5.15 9.91 0.34
CA ALA A 31 -5.40 10.29 1.73
C ALA A 31 -5.23 9.08 2.64
N LEU A 32 -4.53 9.26 3.75
CA LEU A 32 -4.50 8.33 4.87
C LEU A 32 -5.39 8.90 5.97
N THR A 33 -6.43 8.18 6.38
CA THR A 33 -7.40 8.62 7.39
C THR A 33 -7.48 7.63 8.56
N ALA A 34 -8.04 8.04 9.69
CA ALA A 34 -8.29 7.16 10.84
C ALA A 34 -9.77 7.23 11.26
N GLY A 35 -10.41 6.07 11.43
CA GLY A 35 -11.81 5.98 11.81
C GLY A 35 -12.56 4.85 11.10
N PRO A 36 -13.90 4.86 11.10
CA PRO A 36 -14.70 3.84 10.44
C PRO A 36 -14.71 4.05 8.92
N VAL A 37 -14.21 3.08 8.16
CA VAL A 37 -14.09 3.14 6.69
C VAL A 37 -15.45 3.36 6.00
N GLU A 38 -16.53 2.83 6.57
CA GLU A 38 -17.90 2.99 6.07
C GLU A 38 -18.35 4.45 5.99
N ASN A 39 -17.78 5.30 6.85
CA ASN A 39 -18.11 6.72 6.96
C ASN A 39 -17.20 7.62 6.10
N GLU A 40 -16.21 7.07 5.41
CA GLU A 40 -15.32 7.82 4.52
C GLU A 40 -16.10 8.45 3.35
N ASP A 41 -15.90 9.73 3.05
CA ASP A 41 -16.64 10.44 1.99
C ASP A 41 -16.12 10.09 0.58
N VAL A 42 -16.55 8.93 0.08
CA VAL A 42 -16.17 8.37 -1.22
C VAL A 42 -17.36 7.77 -1.97
N GLU A 43 -17.27 7.71 -3.30
CA GLU A 43 -18.31 7.11 -4.16
C GLU A 43 -18.37 5.59 -4.03
N CYS A 44 -17.21 4.96 -3.84
CA CYS A 44 -17.08 3.51 -3.76
C CYS A 44 -16.23 3.07 -2.56
N LEU A 45 -16.68 2.06 -1.84
CA LEU A 45 -15.93 1.43 -0.75
C LEU A 45 -15.45 0.04 -1.15
N VAL A 46 -14.19 -0.28 -0.86
CA VAL A 46 -13.68 -1.64 -0.96
C VAL A 46 -13.98 -2.37 0.35
N ILE A 47 -14.51 -3.58 0.26
CA ILE A 47 -14.87 -4.39 1.43
C ILE A 47 -14.18 -5.75 1.29
N PRO A 48 -13.26 -6.11 2.21
CA PRO A 48 -12.63 -7.42 2.20
C PRO A 48 -13.66 -8.50 2.50
N THR A 49 -13.58 -9.60 1.78
CA THR A 49 -14.49 -10.74 1.90
C THR A 49 -13.74 -12.06 1.63
N ASP A 50 -14.39 -13.17 1.97
CA ASP A 50 -14.02 -14.48 1.46
C ASP A 50 -14.77 -14.81 0.16
N SER A 51 -14.34 -15.89 -0.52
CA SER A 51 -14.95 -16.41 -1.75
C SER A 51 -16.42 -16.83 -1.59
N GLY A 52 -16.89 -17.02 -0.35
CA GLY A 52 -18.28 -17.35 -0.02
C GLY A 52 -19.14 -16.16 0.42
N TYR A 53 -18.57 -14.95 0.46
CA TYR A 53 -19.22 -13.75 1.01
C TYR A 53 -19.77 -13.94 2.42
N THR A 54 -19.10 -14.73 3.25
CA THR A 54 -19.66 -15.15 4.55
C THR A 54 -19.84 -13.99 5.52
N ASN A 55 -18.97 -12.98 5.44
CA ASN A 55 -19.03 -11.74 6.21
C ASN A 55 -19.94 -10.66 5.59
N ILE A 56 -20.49 -10.90 4.39
CA ILE A 56 -21.43 -9.98 3.73
C ILE A 56 -22.86 -10.36 4.09
N LYS A 57 -23.67 -9.37 4.47
CA LYS A 57 -25.11 -9.53 4.75
C LYS A 57 -25.81 -10.14 3.54
N GLN A 58 -26.72 -11.08 3.76
CA GLN A 58 -27.41 -11.78 2.66
C GLN A 58 -28.10 -10.83 1.66
N SER A 59 -28.66 -9.73 2.13
CA SER A 59 -29.29 -8.71 1.28
C SER A 59 -28.33 -8.00 0.31
N ASP A 60 -27.03 -8.07 0.61
CA ASP A 60 -25.97 -7.30 -0.05
C ASP A 60 -25.06 -8.22 -0.87
N ARG A 61 -25.27 -9.54 -0.80
CA ARG A 61 -24.49 -10.52 -1.57
C ARG A 61 -24.81 -10.41 -3.06
N PRO A 62 -23.81 -10.62 -3.93
CA PRO A 62 -24.06 -10.68 -5.36
C PRO A 62 -24.95 -11.91 -5.67
N ASN A 63 -25.96 -11.70 -6.52
CA ASN A 63 -26.90 -12.76 -6.94
C ASN A 63 -26.33 -13.65 -8.07
N PHE A 64 -25.05 -13.49 -8.42
CA PHE A 64 -24.38 -14.23 -9.47
C PHE A 64 -23.15 -14.95 -8.91
N LYS A 65 -22.76 -16.06 -9.57
CA LYS A 65 -21.52 -16.76 -9.23
C LYS A 65 -20.33 -16.00 -9.82
N GLN A 66 -19.37 -15.66 -8.97
CA GLN A 66 -18.09 -15.11 -9.39
C GLN A 66 -17.27 -16.20 -10.10
N ILE A 67 -16.71 -15.89 -11.28
CA ILE A 67 -15.81 -16.78 -12.01
C ILE A 67 -14.45 -16.10 -12.06
N ASN A 68 -13.49 -16.60 -11.29
CA ASN A 68 -12.06 -16.23 -11.34
C ASN A 68 -11.69 -14.75 -11.11
N GLU A 69 -12.62 -13.90 -10.67
CA GLU A 69 -12.33 -12.50 -10.34
C GLU A 69 -11.93 -12.39 -8.85
N LYS A 70 -11.02 -11.48 -8.50
CA LYS A 70 -10.69 -11.19 -7.10
C LYS A 70 -11.54 -10.03 -6.56
N CYS A 71 -12.17 -9.25 -7.43
CA CYS A 71 -13.05 -8.14 -7.05
C CYS A 71 -14.43 -8.26 -7.70
N VAL A 72 -15.49 -7.98 -6.95
CA VAL A 72 -16.86 -7.84 -7.48
C VAL A 72 -17.40 -6.46 -7.22
N TYR A 73 -17.87 -5.79 -8.28
CA TYR A 73 -18.58 -4.53 -8.14
C TYR A 73 -20.07 -4.73 -7.83
N VAL A 74 -20.55 -4.04 -6.80
CA VAL A 74 -21.97 -3.92 -6.45
C VAL A 74 -22.35 -2.44 -6.49
N ALA A 75 -23.31 -2.12 -7.35
CA ALA A 75 -23.78 -0.76 -7.51
C ALA A 75 -24.46 -0.25 -6.24
N GLY A 76 -24.14 0.98 -5.85
CA GLY A 76 -24.81 1.67 -4.77
C GLY A 76 -26.28 1.95 -5.06
N SER A 77 -27.00 2.39 -4.03
CA SER A 77 -28.39 2.86 -4.13
C SER A 77 -28.48 4.28 -3.57
N LYS A 78 -29.65 4.92 -3.63
CA LYS A 78 -29.84 6.28 -3.06
C LYS A 78 -29.44 6.40 -1.57
N LYS A 79 -29.37 5.28 -0.83
CA LYS A 79 -29.01 5.25 0.60
C LYS A 79 -27.67 4.57 0.88
N ARG A 80 -26.96 4.07 -0.13
CA ARG A 80 -25.74 3.28 0.03
C ARG A 80 -24.72 3.58 -1.06
N LYS A 81 -23.47 3.79 -0.66
CA LYS A 81 -22.33 3.92 -1.58
C LYS A 81 -22.18 2.66 -2.44
N SER A 82 -21.53 2.80 -3.59
CA SER A 82 -21.12 1.63 -4.36
C SER A 82 -20.07 0.84 -3.60
N GLN A 83 -19.97 -0.44 -3.87
CA GLN A 83 -19.08 -1.34 -3.15
C GLN A 83 -18.27 -2.19 -4.14
N ILE A 84 -17.02 -2.46 -3.78
CA ILE A 84 -16.19 -3.47 -4.43
C ILE A 84 -15.86 -4.52 -3.36
N PHE A 85 -16.40 -5.72 -3.52
CA PHE A 85 -16.07 -6.86 -2.68
C PHE A 85 -14.74 -7.45 -3.12
N ALA A 86 -13.74 -7.32 -2.26
CA ALA A 86 -12.38 -7.75 -2.46
C ALA A 86 -12.15 -9.12 -1.81
N VAL A 87 -12.05 -10.18 -2.61
CA VAL A 87 -11.80 -11.54 -2.13
C VAL A 87 -10.33 -11.65 -1.71
N VAL A 88 -10.10 -11.58 -0.40
CA VAL A 88 -8.76 -11.60 0.21
C VAL A 88 -8.44 -12.89 0.95
N MET A 89 -9.46 -13.66 1.30
CA MET A 89 -9.30 -14.97 1.94
C MET A 89 -10.03 -16.05 1.16
N ASP A 90 -9.30 -17.03 0.62
CA ASP A 90 -9.92 -18.27 0.18
C ASP A 90 -9.66 -19.34 1.23
N LYS A 91 -10.69 -19.65 2.03
CA LYS A 91 -10.61 -20.67 3.10
C LYS A 91 -10.20 -22.05 2.56
N ASN A 92 -10.36 -22.27 1.26
CA ASN A 92 -9.96 -23.51 0.58
C ASN A 92 -8.47 -23.59 0.21
N TYR A 93 -7.73 -22.47 0.20
CA TYR A 93 -6.30 -22.43 -0.11
C TYR A 93 -5.39 -22.44 1.12
N ALA A 94 -5.91 -22.03 2.29
CA ALA A 94 -5.17 -21.99 3.56
C ALA A 94 -4.76 -23.38 4.10
N VAL A 95 -5.25 -24.48 3.51
CA VAL A 95 -4.95 -25.84 3.98
C VAL A 95 -3.64 -26.39 3.40
N LYS A 96 -2.99 -25.71 2.44
CA LYS A 96 -1.80 -26.27 1.76
C LYS A 96 -0.50 -25.47 1.79
N ASN A 97 -0.52 -24.15 2.01
CA ASN A 97 0.72 -23.36 2.02
C ASN A 97 0.77 -22.44 3.24
N ASP A 98 1.82 -22.57 4.05
CA ASP A 98 2.21 -21.65 5.13
C ASP A 98 3.01 -20.45 4.57
N ASP A 99 2.80 -20.09 3.30
CA ASP A 99 3.58 -19.07 2.62
C ASP A 99 2.88 -17.72 2.68
N GLY A 100 3.38 -16.84 3.55
CA GLY A 100 2.99 -15.43 3.60
C GLY A 100 3.22 -14.67 2.28
N GLU A 101 3.87 -15.27 1.28
CA GLU A 101 4.03 -14.69 -0.06
C GLU A 101 2.72 -14.71 -0.87
N ASP A 102 1.88 -15.73 -0.68
CA ASP A 102 0.57 -15.84 -1.33
C ASP A 102 -0.40 -14.74 -0.83
N GLU A 103 -0.31 -14.38 0.45
CA GLU A 103 -1.08 -13.30 1.08
C GLU A 103 -0.70 -11.93 0.48
N LYS A 104 0.60 -11.65 0.38
CA LYS A 104 1.12 -10.39 -0.20
C LYS A 104 0.68 -10.23 -1.65
N GLN A 105 0.82 -11.28 -2.45
CA GLN A 105 0.44 -11.28 -3.85
C GLN A 105 -1.07 -11.11 -4.02
N THR A 106 -1.86 -11.63 -3.08
CA THR A 106 -3.32 -11.46 -3.06
C THR A 106 -3.71 -10.03 -2.76
N ILE A 107 -3.16 -9.41 -1.70
CA ILE A 107 -3.41 -8.00 -1.36
C ILE A 107 -3.05 -7.10 -2.54
N TYR A 108 -1.87 -7.29 -3.13
CA TYR A 108 -1.42 -6.52 -4.29
C TYR A 108 -2.41 -6.61 -5.45
N ALA A 109 -2.78 -7.84 -5.85
CA ALA A 109 -3.68 -8.07 -6.97
C ALA A 109 -5.07 -7.48 -6.72
N VAL A 110 -5.62 -7.64 -5.51
CA VAL A 110 -6.92 -7.11 -5.11
C VAL A 110 -6.94 -5.58 -5.17
N VAL A 111 -5.91 -4.91 -4.65
CA VAL A 111 -5.82 -3.44 -4.71
C VAL A 111 -5.80 -2.96 -6.17
N GLN A 112 -4.98 -3.59 -7.02
CA GLN A 112 -4.91 -3.23 -8.43
C GLN A 112 -6.24 -3.48 -9.16
N GLU A 113 -6.88 -4.61 -8.92
CA GLU A 113 -8.14 -4.98 -9.56
C GLU A 113 -9.28 -4.06 -9.11
N ALA A 114 -9.35 -3.72 -7.82
CA ALA A 114 -10.32 -2.77 -7.30
C ALA A 114 -10.17 -1.37 -7.94
N LEU A 115 -8.94 -0.87 -8.09
CA LEU A 115 -8.67 0.40 -8.75
C LEU A 115 -9.04 0.37 -10.24
N LYS A 116 -8.69 -0.71 -10.95
CA LYS A 116 -9.09 -0.91 -12.35
C LYS A 116 -10.60 -0.93 -12.51
N LEU A 117 -11.30 -1.63 -11.62
CA LEU A 117 -12.74 -1.74 -11.64
C LEU A 117 -13.41 -0.39 -11.35
N ALA A 118 -12.90 0.36 -10.38
CA ALA A 118 -13.36 1.72 -10.09
C ALA A 118 -13.17 2.66 -11.31
N GLU A 119 -12.04 2.57 -12.00
CA GLU A 119 -11.78 3.34 -13.22
C GLU A 119 -12.74 2.94 -14.36
N GLN A 120 -12.97 1.64 -14.57
CA GLN A 120 -13.92 1.14 -15.56
C GLN A 120 -15.36 1.63 -15.30
N LYS A 121 -15.72 1.81 -14.02
CA LYS A 121 -17.00 2.40 -13.60
C LYS A 121 -16.98 3.92 -13.52
N GLN A 122 -15.89 4.57 -13.92
CA GLN A 122 -15.69 6.02 -13.95
C GLN A 122 -15.85 6.72 -12.60
N MET A 123 -15.55 6.02 -11.50
CA MET A 123 -15.65 6.57 -10.15
C MET A 123 -14.64 7.71 -9.94
N LYS A 124 -15.01 8.70 -9.12
CA LYS A 124 -14.12 9.80 -8.72
C LYS A 124 -13.39 9.52 -7.43
N SER A 125 -13.93 8.67 -6.58
CA SER A 125 -13.30 8.39 -5.29
C SER A 125 -13.53 6.97 -4.79
N VAL A 126 -12.50 6.40 -4.17
CA VAL A 126 -12.52 5.05 -3.61
C VAL A 126 -11.90 5.03 -2.21
N GLY A 127 -12.52 4.30 -1.30
CA GLY A 127 -12.03 4.06 0.05
C GLY A 127 -11.58 2.62 0.23
N PHE A 128 -10.40 2.43 0.80
CA PHE A 128 -9.82 1.14 1.15
C PHE A 128 -9.71 1.01 2.68
N PRO A 129 -10.16 -0.12 3.25
CA PRO A 129 -9.75 -0.52 4.59
C PRO A 129 -8.33 -1.08 4.55
N VAL A 130 -7.71 -1.16 5.72
CA VAL A 130 -6.49 -1.96 5.88
C VAL A 130 -6.86 -3.44 5.76
N PHE A 131 -6.15 -4.17 4.89
CA PHE A 131 -6.27 -5.62 4.86
C PHE A 131 -5.55 -6.23 6.06
N GLU A 132 -6.21 -7.14 6.76
CA GLU A 132 -5.61 -7.89 7.86
C GLU A 132 -4.36 -8.62 7.37
N SER A 133 -3.26 -8.44 8.10
CA SER A 133 -1.99 -9.10 7.84
C SER A 133 -1.21 -9.27 9.13
N LYS A 134 -0.32 -10.26 9.19
CA LYS A 134 0.55 -10.50 10.36
C LYS A 134 1.45 -9.30 10.68
N ASP A 135 1.78 -8.49 9.70
CA ASP A 135 2.58 -7.26 9.85
C ASP A 135 1.92 -6.07 9.13
N HIS A 136 1.61 -5.02 9.91
CA HIS A 136 1.03 -3.78 9.41
C HIS A 136 1.98 -3.01 8.49
N THR A 137 3.29 -3.17 8.63
CA THR A 137 4.28 -2.48 7.79
C THR A 137 4.32 -3.11 6.39
N THR A 138 4.31 -4.45 6.32
CA THR A 138 4.26 -5.21 5.08
C THR A 138 2.96 -4.91 4.31
N SER A 139 1.80 -5.02 4.96
CA SER A 139 0.51 -4.70 4.34
C SER A 139 0.45 -3.25 3.85
N ALA A 140 0.88 -2.28 4.66
CA ALA A 140 0.97 -0.88 4.24
C ALA A 140 1.85 -0.71 3.00
N THR A 141 3.01 -1.36 2.97
CA THR A 141 3.95 -1.27 1.86
C THR A 141 3.32 -1.77 0.57
N ILE A 142 2.70 -2.95 0.63
CA ILE A 142 2.09 -3.58 -0.55
C ILE A 142 0.92 -2.75 -1.05
N MET A 143 0.02 -2.32 -0.16
CA MET A 143 -1.14 -1.52 -0.53
C MET A 143 -0.73 -0.18 -1.17
N LEU A 144 0.17 0.56 -0.51
CA LEU A 144 0.56 1.89 -0.98
C LEU A 144 1.40 1.83 -2.26
N MET A 145 2.25 0.80 -2.42
CA MET A 145 2.96 0.54 -3.67
C MET A 145 2.01 0.13 -4.80
N ALA A 146 1.05 -0.75 -4.54
CA ALA A 146 0.03 -1.13 -5.53
C ALA A 146 -0.76 0.09 -6.02
N ILE A 147 -1.17 0.97 -5.11
CA ILE A 147 -1.85 2.24 -5.46
C ILE A 147 -0.93 3.13 -6.31
N LYS A 148 0.30 3.37 -5.85
CA LYS A 148 1.25 4.23 -6.55
C LYS A 148 1.50 3.75 -7.99
N LEU A 149 1.86 2.47 -8.15
CA LEU A 149 2.14 1.87 -9.45
C LEU A 149 0.90 1.88 -10.35
N THR A 150 -0.28 1.62 -9.80
CA THR A 150 -1.52 1.66 -10.59
C THR A 150 -1.79 3.05 -11.14
N ILE A 151 -1.60 4.10 -10.35
CA ILE A 151 -1.78 5.47 -10.83
C ILE A 151 -0.73 5.81 -11.90
N THR A 152 0.56 5.64 -11.57
CA THR A 152 1.66 6.12 -12.43
C THR A 152 1.85 5.30 -13.70
N GLU A 153 1.60 3.99 -13.65
CA GLU A 153 1.87 3.09 -14.79
C GLU A 153 0.61 2.79 -15.61
N GLN A 154 -0.54 2.62 -14.96
CA GLN A 154 -1.78 2.23 -15.64
C GLN A 154 -2.65 3.43 -16.07
N LYS A 155 -2.21 4.66 -15.75
CA LYS A 155 -2.83 5.93 -16.17
C LYS A 155 -4.31 6.04 -15.82
N ILE A 156 -4.61 5.91 -14.54
CA ILE A 156 -5.93 6.14 -13.97
C ILE A 156 -6.33 7.61 -14.16
N LYS A 157 -7.46 7.90 -14.82
CA LYS A 157 -7.88 9.28 -15.15
C LYS A 157 -9.11 9.73 -14.37
N SER A 158 -10.04 8.80 -14.14
CA SER A 158 -11.33 9.12 -13.55
C SER A 158 -11.25 9.33 -12.05
N LEU A 159 -10.46 8.51 -11.34
CA LEU A 159 -10.23 8.65 -9.90
C LEU A 159 -9.48 9.95 -9.57
N LYS A 160 -10.04 10.69 -8.62
CA LYS A 160 -9.52 11.95 -8.06
C LYS A 160 -9.13 11.82 -6.59
N ARG A 161 -9.64 10.80 -5.89
CA ARG A 161 -9.33 10.55 -4.49
C ARG A 161 -9.25 9.05 -4.20
N ILE A 162 -8.20 8.63 -3.52
CA ILE A 162 -8.06 7.29 -2.92
C ILE A 162 -7.83 7.50 -1.44
N ALA A 163 -8.76 7.05 -0.61
CA ALA A 163 -8.61 7.07 0.84
C ALA A 163 -8.21 5.68 1.35
N ILE A 164 -7.19 5.62 2.21
CA ILE A 164 -6.88 4.44 3.02
C ILE A 164 -7.26 4.77 4.45
N THR A 165 -8.25 4.07 4.99
CA THR A 165 -8.78 4.33 6.34
C THR A 165 -8.24 3.30 7.33
N LEU A 166 -7.61 3.79 8.39
CA LEU A 166 -7.07 3.00 9.49
C LEU A 166 -8.12 2.89 10.61
N ASP A 167 -8.55 1.67 10.92
CA ASP A 167 -9.54 1.38 11.95
C ASP A 167 -8.91 1.10 13.32
N HIS A 168 -7.64 0.70 13.35
CA HIS A 168 -6.91 0.37 14.57
C HIS A 168 -5.70 1.28 14.82
N ILE A 169 -5.50 1.68 16.07
CA ILE A 169 -4.41 2.58 16.48
C ILE A 169 -3.01 1.98 16.18
N GLU A 170 -2.91 0.65 16.24
CA GLU A 170 -1.68 -0.11 16.00
C GLU A 170 -1.17 0.05 14.56
N GLN A 171 -2.08 0.29 13.60
CA GLN A 171 -1.75 0.50 12.20
C GLN A 171 -1.13 1.88 11.95
N VAL A 172 -1.47 2.89 12.77
CA VAL A 172 -1.21 4.32 12.49
C VAL A 172 0.28 4.60 12.29
N SER A 173 1.14 4.07 13.16
CA SER A 173 2.58 4.33 13.08
C SER A 173 3.20 3.70 11.83
N SER A 174 2.89 2.43 11.56
CA SER A 174 3.40 1.71 10.39
C SER A 174 2.94 2.35 9.09
N PHE A 175 1.63 2.62 8.95
CA PHE A 175 1.09 3.23 7.73
C PHE A 175 1.61 4.64 7.51
N LYS A 176 1.72 5.49 8.56
CA LYS A 176 2.31 6.83 8.41
C LYS A 176 3.75 6.78 7.93
N TRP A 177 4.56 5.89 8.52
CA TRP A 177 5.97 5.75 8.15
C TRP A 177 6.10 5.30 6.69
N VAL A 178 5.40 4.21 6.30
CA VAL A 178 5.43 3.70 4.92
C VAL A 178 4.90 4.74 3.93
N PHE A 179 3.82 5.45 4.25
CA PHE A 179 3.26 6.49 3.39
C PHE A 179 4.29 7.57 3.04
N GLN A 180 5.08 7.99 4.03
CA GLN A 180 6.17 8.93 3.79
C GLN A 180 7.27 8.33 2.92
N GLN A 181 7.64 7.06 3.10
CA GLN A 181 8.64 6.41 2.25
C GLN A 181 8.17 6.28 0.80
N VAL A 182 6.94 5.82 0.58
CA VAL A 182 6.39 5.55 -0.75
C VAL A 182 6.14 6.85 -1.53
N PHE A 183 5.62 7.89 -0.90
CA PHE A 183 5.21 9.12 -1.61
C PHE A 183 6.14 10.32 -1.39
N LYS A 184 6.77 10.47 -0.22
CA LYS A 184 7.65 11.62 0.08
C LYS A 184 9.14 11.31 -0.02
N GLY A 185 9.55 10.04 0.02
CA GLY A 185 10.95 9.62 -0.16
C GLY A 185 11.55 10.09 -1.49
N SER A 186 10.71 10.25 -2.53
CA SER A 186 11.14 10.81 -3.82
C SER A 186 11.40 12.32 -3.81
N GLU A 187 10.80 13.08 -2.90
CA GLU A 187 11.11 14.51 -2.73
C GLU A 187 12.40 14.71 -1.92
N GLN A 188 12.64 13.88 -0.90
CA GLN A 188 13.91 13.92 -0.17
C GLN A 188 15.12 13.64 -1.07
N LEU A 189 15.01 12.78 -2.08
CA LEU A 189 16.06 12.59 -3.09
C LEU A 189 16.25 13.79 -4.04
N ARG A 190 15.22 14.63 -4.24
CA ARG A 190 15.33 15.88 -5.02
C ARG A 190 15.95 17.03 -4.21
N TYR A 191 15.64 17.12 -2.92
CA TYR A 191 16.20 18.15 -2.03
C TYR A 191 17.53 17.75 -1.35
N SER A 192 17.87 16.45 -1.33
CA SER A 192 19.18 15.96 -0.89
C SER A 192 20.32 16.36 -1.84
N ARG A 193 20.02 16.93 -3.02
CA ARG A 193 21.04 17.49 -3.91
C ARG A 193 21.44 18.93 -3.58
N THR A 194 20.89 19.57 -2.55
CA THR A 194 21.24 20.98 -2.26
C THR A 194 21.71 21.30 -0.85
N TYR A 195 21.58 20.45 0.16
CA TYR A 195 22.21 20.71 1.47
C TYR A 195 22.62 19.42 2.19
N SER A 196 23.87 19.00 1.99
CA SER A 196 24.80 18.54 3.03
C SER A 196 26.00 17.84 2.38
N SER A 197 27.00 18.63 1.96
CA SER A 197 28.35 18.14 1.72
C SER A 197 29.07 18.00 3.07
N SER A 198 28.67 17.03 3.88
CA SER A 198 29.49 16.48 4.97
C SER A 198 28.78 15.28 5.58
N ILE A 199 29.19 14.08 5.15
CA ILE A 199 29.45 12.86 5.94
C ILE A 199 29.32 11.63 5.02
N ASN A 200 30.48 11.06 4.72
CA ASN A 200 30.78 9.70 4.25
C ASN A 200 30.22 9.21 2.90
N THR A 201 30.96 9.61 1.86
CA THR A 201 31.66 8.68 0.98
C THR A 201 32.32 7.51 1.76
N GLN A 202 31.66 6.35 1.84
CA GLN A 202 32.36 5.10 2.18
C GLN A 202 31.64 3.83 1.69
N ILE A 203 30.98 3.88 0.53
CA ILE A 203 30.49 2.66 -0.15
C ILE A 203 31.05 2.52 -1.58
N ASP A 204 31.64 3.58 -2.17
CA ASP A 204 32.20 3.54 -3.54
C ASP A 204 33.71 3.27 -3.61
N SER A 205 34.31 2.71 -2.56
CA SER A 205 35.71 2.27 -2.57
C SER A 205 35.86 0.76 -2.39
N ILE A 206 35.02 -0.02 -3.08
CA ILE A 206 35.42 -1.35 -3.55
C ILE A 206 35.81 -1.16 -5.03
N SER A 207 36.96 -0.52 -5.24
CA SER A 207 37.65 -0.63 -6.52
C SER A 207 38.21 -2.03 -6.62
N ILE A 208 37.67 -2.81 -7.54
CA ILE A 208 38.23 -4.07 -8.01
C ILE A 208 39.60 -3.73 -8.63
N GLU A 209 40.67 -3.85 -7.85
CA GLU A 209 42.01 -3.78 -8.40
C GLU A 209 42.27 -5.03 -9.24
N ASN A 210 42.47 -4.76 -10.53
CA ASN A 210 42.86 -5.68 -11.57
C ASN A 210 44.00 -6.62 -11.14
N LEU A 211 43.67 -7.88 -10.92
CA LEU A 211 44.61 -8.98 -11.03
C LEU A 211 45.02 -9.12 -12.50
N LYS A 212 46.15 -8.49 -12.89
CA LYS A 212 46.98 -8.94 -14.02
C LYS A 212 48.41 -8.38 -13.99
N SER A 213 49.33 -9.30 -13.66
CA SER A 213 50.58 -9.60 -14.38
C SER A 213 51.65 -8.51 -14.59
N LYS A 214 52.81 -8.68 -13.93
CA LYS A 214 54.18 -8.85 -14.50
C LYS A 214 55.20 -8.61 -13.36
N VAL A 215 55.89 -9.64 -12.86
CA VAL A 215 57.19 -10.17 -13.37
C VAL A 215 58.36 -9.19 -13.26
N LYS A 216 59.25 -9.47 -12.28
CA LYS A 216 60.74 -9.49 -12.27
C LYS A 216 61.24 -9.06 -10.88
N SER A 217 61.80 -9.94 -10.05
CA SER A 217 63.11 -10.62 -10.10
C SER A 217 63.99 -10.05 -8.97
N ASN A 218 64.40 -10.88 -8.01
CA ASN A 218 65.82 -11.01 -7.72
C ASN A 218 66.15 -12.25 -6.89
N THR A 219 67.30 -12.78 -7.28
CA THR A 219 68.00 -14.03 -7.02
C THR A 219 68.64 -14.09 -5.62
N LYS A 220 68.75 -15.33 -5.09
CA LYS A 220 69.82 -15.96 -4.28
C LYS A 220 69.14 -17.07 -3.44
N GLU A 221 69.61 -18.30 -3.29
CA GLU A 221 70.85 -19.02 -3.61
C GLU A 221 70.52 -20.54 -3.46
N GLU A 222 71.18 -21.40 -4.25
CA GLU A 222 71.80 -22.72 -3.92
C GLU A 222 71.26 -23.55 -2.71
N THR A 223 71.13 -24.90 -2.68
CA THR A 223 71.39 -26.13 -3.51
C THR A 223 70.71 -27.31 -2.75
N PRO A 224 70.70 -28.61 -3.15
CA PRO A 224 71.70 -29.44 -3.86
C PRO A 224 71.28 -29.96 -5.25
#